data_AF-A0AAV5VTL0-F1
#
_entry.id   AF-A0AAV5VTL0-F1
#
_cell.length_a   1.000
_cell.length_b   1.000
_cell.length_c   1.000
_cell.angle_alpha   90.00
_cell.angle_beta   90.00
_cell.angle_gamma   90.00
#
_symmetry.space_group_name_H-M   'P 1'
#
loop_
_entity.id
_entity.type
_entity.pdbx_description
1 polymer ?
#
loop_
_entity_poly.entity_id
_entity_poly.type
_entity_poly.pdbx_seq_one_letter_code
_entity_poly.pdbx_strand_id
1 'polypeptide(L)'
;MEKEIAPVVEQNTRHCLICGVPITEFHLGIDSCRACSVFYKRTLPLNQNYLKCKRGDGKCVTTDTTVNCRKCRFTKICDVLARANQETPDAVNTVSEGLEQDTSCNRLQPASVDDFIDHTSFFTCVPSCSSDTPYLDRIARGYSLMCLIRKSGELAVMPTGSNPDYGELEGVELKFRPGDYKALLDTSKITAAATYDFGNATFDDFCALSEADKIVALTNALTHFTLCEATYRAAHHFPNDDTVYDYR
;
A
#
# COMPACT_ATOMS: atom_id res chain seq x y z
N MET A 1 -36.98 24.13 -43.41
CA MET A 1 -35.72 24.88 -43.30
C MET A 1 -35.85 25.65 -42.00
N GLU A 2 -35.08 25.44 -40.95
CA GLU A 2 -33.71 24.94 -40.81
C GLU A 2 -33.62 24.00 -39.59
N LYS A 3 -32.78 22.97 -39.66
CA LYS A 3 -32.34 22.23 -38.46
C LYS A 3 -31.01 22.83 -38.05
N GLU A 4 -31.01 23.42 -36.86
CA GLU A 4 -29.84 23.98 -36.19
C GLU A 4 -28.83 22.86 -35.92
N ILE A 5 -27.64 22.97 -36.52
CA ILE A 5 -26.53 22.04 -36.35
C ILE A 5 -25.79 22.47 -35.08
N ALA A 6 -25.91 21.67 -34.02
CA ALA A 6 -25.12 21.83 -32.80
C ALA A 6 -23.62 21.66 -33.13
N PRO A 7 -22.73 22.45 -32.50
CA PRO A 7 -21.31 22.48 -32.85
C PRO A 7 -20.62 21.17 -32.44
N VAL A 8 -19.86 20.61 -33.38
CA VAL A 8 -18.99 19.46 -33.15
C VAL A 8 -17.88 19.88 -32.20
N VAL A 9 -17.96 19.46 -30.94
CA VAL A 9 -16.87 19.59 -29.98
C VAL A 9 -15.74 18.70 -30.45
N GLU A 10 -14.60 19.28 -30.84
CA GLU A 10 -13.36 18.55 -31.11
C GLU A 10 -12.95 17.79 -29.85
N GLN A 11 -13.28 16.51 -29.80
CA GLN A 11 -12.82 15.62 -28.74
C GLN A 11 -11.32 15.40 -28.95
N ASN A 12 -10.51 15.90 -28.01
CA ASN A 12 -9.10 15.58 -27.90
C ASN A 12 -8.96 14.05 -27.75
N THR A 13 -8.70 13.34 -28.85
CA THR A 13 -8.67 11.88 -28.87
C THR A 13 -7.42 11.40 -28.14
N ARG A 14 -7.62 10.85 -26.94
CA ARG A 14 -6.53 10.23 -26.17
C ARG A 14 -6.15 8.91 -26.83
N HIS A 15 -4.86 8.62 -26.86
CA HIS A 15 -4.32 7.42 -27.45
C HIS A 15 -3.51 6.64 -26.42
N CYS A 16 -3.54 5.32 -26.52
CA CYS A 16 -2.76 4.47 -25.63
C CYS A 16 -1.26 4.70 -25.82
N LEU A 17 -0.54 5.08 -24.75
CA LEU A 17 0.91 5.31 -24.76
C LEU A 17 1.74 4.07 -25.14
N ILE A 18 1.13 2.89 -25.09
CA ILE A 18 1.78 1.61 -25.34
C ILE A 18 1.63 1.23 -26.81
N CYS A 19 0.38 1.15 -27.32
CA CYS A 19 0.09 0.63 -28.66
C CYS A 19 -0.55 1.63 -29.63
N GLY A 20 -0.79 2.88 -29.20
CA GLY A 20 -1.30 3.95 -30.05
C GLY A 20 -2.78 3.84 -30.47
N VAL A 21 -3.54 2.88 -29.94
CA VAL A 21 -4.98 2.75 -30.23
C VAL A 21 -5.74 3.86 -29.48
N PRO A 22 -6.78 4.49 -30.08
CA PRO A 22 -7.61 5.48 -29.41
C PRO A 22 -8.29 4.88 -28.17
N ILE A 23 -8.36 5.66 -27.08
CA ILE A 23 -8.91 5.24 -25.80
C ILE A 23 -9.98 6.23 -25.32
N THR A 24 -11.05 5.67 -24.74
CA THR A 24 -12.08 6.42 -24.02
C THR A 24 -11.84 6.42 -22.51
N GLU A 25 -11.14 5.40 -22.02
CA GLU A 25 -10.87 5.14 -20.61
C GLU A 25 -9.38 4.85 -20.41
N PHE A 26 -8.87 5.14 -19.21
CA PHE A 26 -7.48 4.90 -18.81
C PHE A 26 -7.38 3.72 -17.83
N HIS A 27 -6.23 3.06 -17.80
CA HIS A 27 -5.97 1.91 -16.92
C HIS A 27 -4.53 1.91 -16.42
N LEU A 28 -4.27 1.27 -15.28
CA LEU A 28 -2.95 1.23 -14.62
C LEU A 28 -2.44 2.63 -14.21
N GLY A 29 -3.35 3.60 -14.02
CA GLY A 29 -2.98 4.99 -13.68
C GLY A 29 -2.37 5.80 -14.83
N ILE A 30 -2.34 5.25 -16.05
CA ILE A 30 -1.79 5.91 -17.25
C ILE A 30 -2.76 5.79 -18.43
N ASP A 31 -2.53 6.57 -19.49
CA ASP A 31 -3.27 6.46 -20.76
C ASP A 31 -2.93 5.13 -21.47
N SER A 32 -3.54 4.04 -21.00
CA SER A 32 -3.39 2.69 -21.54
C SER A 32 -4.75 2.06 -21.87
N CYS A 33 -4.83 1.37 -23.01
CA CYS A 33 -6.06 0.70 -23.43
C CYS A 33 -6.31 -0.58 -22.62
N ARG A 34 -7.57 -1.02 -22.58
CA ARG A 34 -7.99 -2.25 -21.87
C ARG A 34 -7.15 -3.47 -22.25
N ALA A 35 -6.80 -3.62 -23.52
CA ALA A 35 -6.00 -4.74 -23.99
C ALA A 35 -4.58 -4.74 -23.42
N CYS A 36 -3.93 -3.57 -23.31
CA CYS A 36 -2.60 -3.44 -22.69
C CYS A 36 -2.64 -3.72 -21.19
N SER A 37 -3.67 -3.23 -20.49
CA SER A 37 -3.87 -3.48 -19.07
C SER A 37 -4.06 -4.97 -18.76
N VAL A 38 -4.94 -5.65 -19.50
CA VAL A 38 -5.16 -7.10 -19.35
C VAL A 38 -3.90 -7.90 -19.70
N PHE A 39 -3.21 -7.51 -20.77
CA PHE A 39 -1.94 -8.15 -21.14
C PHE A 39 -0.90 -8.02 -20.02
N TYR A 40 -0.73 -6.83 -19.44
CA TYR A 40 0.20 -6.59 -18.34
C TYR A 40 -0.11 -7.48 -17.13
N LYS A 41 -1.35 -7.46 -16.64
CA LYS A 41 -1.78 -8.25 -15.46
C LYS A 41 -1.56 -9.76 -15.64
N ARG A 42 -1.76 -10.28 -16.86
CA ARG A 42 -1.52 -11.71 -17.17
C ARG A 42 -0.04 -12.07 -17.31
N THR A 43 0.78 -11.08 -17.67
CA THR A 43 2.19 -11.29 -17.99
C THR A 43 3.09 -11.02 -16.79
N LEU A 44 2.70 -10.11 -15.91
CA LEU A 44 3.42 -9.75 -14.69
C LEU A 44 3.81 -10.95 -13.79
N PRO A 45 2.92 -11.93 -13.51
CA PRO A 45 3.30 -13.08 -12.68
C PRO A 45 4.19 -14.09 -13.42
N LEU A 46 4.31 -13.99 -14.75
CA LEU A 46 5.18 -14.87 -15.53
C LEU A 46 6.62 -14.36 -15.41
N ASN A 47 7.57 -15.27 -15.17
CA ASN A 47 8.98 -14.91 -15.15
C ASN A 47 9.36 -14.25 -16.50
N GLN A 48 9.88 -13.02 -16.47
CA GLN A 48 10.15 -12.22 -17.67
C GLN A 48 11.02 -12.95 -18.70
N ASN A 49 11.86 -13.87 -18.23
CA ASN A 49 12.71 -14.74 -19.03
C ASN A 49 11.92 -15.66 -20.00
N TYR A 50 10.61 -15.83 -19.79
CA TYR A 50 9.75 -16.61 -20.68
C TYR A 50 9.42 -15.88 -22.00
N LEU A 51 9.49 -14.55 -22.02
CA LEU A 51 9.18 -13.77 -23.23
C LEU A 51 10.44 -13.54 -24.05
N LYS A 52 10.46 -14.09 -25.27
CA LYS A 52 11.52 -13.84 -26.25
C LYS A 52 11.07 -12.80 -27.28
N CYS A 53 11.98 -11.89 -27.64
CA CYS A 53 11.73 -10.95 -28.74
C CYS A 53 11.76 -11.72 -30.07
N LYS A 54 10.80 -11.47 -30.95
CA LYS A 54 10.75 -12.12 -32.27
C LYS A 54 11.88 -11.67 -33.21
N ARG A 55 12.29 -10.40 -33.12
CA ARG A 55 13.34 -9.81 -33.97
C ARG A 55 14.73 -9.76 -33.31
N GLY A 56 14.82 -10.10 -32.02
CA GLY A 56 16.07 -10.04 -31.25
C GLY A 56 16.53 -8.64 -30.83
N ASP A 57 16.13 -7.59 -31.56
CA ASP A 57 16.52 -6.18 -31.36
C ASP A 57 15.91 -5.47 -30.14
N GLY A 58 14.85 -6.05 -29.55
CA GLY A 58 14.14 -5.49 -28.41
C GLY A 58 13.29 -4.24 -28.71
N LYS A 59 13.22 -3.77 -29.95
CA LYS A 59 12.61 -2.48 -30.34
C LYS A 59 11.36 -2.61 -31.21
N CYS A 60 10.75 -3.79 -31.24
CA CYS A 60 9.62 -4.09 -32.14
C CYS A 60 8.43 -3.11 -32.01
N VAL A 61 8.14 -2.60 -30.82
CA VAL A 61 6.95 -1.75 -30.57
C VAL A 61 7.19 -0.27 -30.88
N THR A 62 8.44 0.19 -30.89
CA THR A 62 8.81 1.56 -31.28
C THR A 62 9.01 1.71 -32.77
N THR A 63 9.49 0.66 -33.45
CA THR A 63 9.75 0.69 -34.91
C THR A 63 8.50 0.43 -35.75
N ASP A 64 7.56 -0.38 -35.24
CA ASP A 64 6.39 -0.80 -35.99
C ASP A 64 5.26 -1.21 -35.03
N THR A 65 4.27 -0.33 -34.84
CA THR A 65 3.14 -0.57 -33.92
C THR A 65 2.26 -1.75 -34.37
N THR A 66 2.40 -2.23 -35.61
CA THR A 66 1.69 -3.42 -36.11
C THR A 66 2.31 -4.73 -35.62
N VAL A 67 3.57 -4.71 -35.18
CA VAL A 67 4.29 -5.90 -34.74
C VAL A 67 3.93 -6.23 -33.29
N ASN A 68 3.07 -7.23 -33.12
CA ASN A 68 2.64 -7.73 -31.82
C ASN A 68 3.72 -8.61 -31.15
N CYS A 69 4.85 -8.01 -30.74
CA CYS A 69 5.90 -8.66 -29.97
C CYS A 69 5.59 -8.60 -28.47
N ARG A 70 5.31 -9.76 -27.84
CA ARG A 70 4.94 -9.83 -26.42
C ARG A 70 6.04 -9.30 -25.50
N LYS A 71 7.31 -9.65 -25.72
CA LYS A 71 8.44 -9.16 -24.92
C LYS A 71 8.50 -7.63 -24.95
N CYS A 72 8.61 -7.03 -26.14
CA CYS A 72 8.75 -5.59 -26.29
C CYS A 72 7.50 -4.83 -25.83
N ARG A 73 6.30 -5.40 -25.98
CA ARG A 73 5.06 -4.82 -25.44
C ARG A 73 5.11 -4.78 -23.92
N PHE A 74 5.57 -5.86 -23.27
CA PHE A 74 5.72 -5.91 -21.82
C PHE A 74 6.77 -4.92 -21.31
N THR A 75 7.96 -4.90 -21.93
CA THR A 75 9.03 -3.94 -21.61
C THR A 75 8.54 -2.50 -21.72
N LYS A 76 7.87 -2.14 -22.83
CA LYS A 76 7.33 -0.78 -23.00
C LYS A 76 6.32 -0.40 -21.91
N ILE A 77 5.48 -1.34 -21.46
CA ILE A 77 4.54 -1.08 -20.36
C ILE A 77 5.31 -0.80 -19.07
N CYS A 78 6.31 -1.61 -18.73
CA CYS A 78 7.16 -1.39 -17.55
C CYS A 78 7.86 -0.03 -17.61
N ASP A 79 8.44 0.34 -18.76
CA ASP A 79 9.14 1.61 -18.93
C ASP A 79 8.21 2.82 -18.73
N VAL A 80 7.01 2.78 -19.30
CA VAL A 80 6.03 3.86 -19.16
C VAL A 80 5.53 3.98 -17.72
N LEU A 81 5.27 2.85 -17.04
CA LEU A 81 4.88 2.86 -15.63
C LEU A 81 6.00 3.37 -14.71
N ALA A 82 7.24 2.99 -14.97
CA ALA A 82 8.40 3.47 -14.22
C ALA A 82 8.57 4.98 -14.35
N ARG A 83 8.39 5.54 -15.56
CA ARG A 83 8.41 6.99 -15.79
C ARG A 83 7.24 7.71 -15.13
N ALA A 84 6.06 7.10 -15.10
CA ALA A 84 4.88 7.68 -14.45
C ALA A 84 5.01 7.74 -12.92
N ASN A 85 5.79 6.83 -12.33
CA ASN A 85 6.05 6.79 -10.89
C ASN A 85 7.21 7.73 -10.46
N GLN A 86 7.96 8.29 -11.40
CA GLN A 86 8.96 9.31 -11.10
C GLN A 86 8.23 10.66 -11.08
N GLU A 87 7.94 11.19 -9.89
CA GLU A 87 7.48 12.57 -9.74
C GLU A 87 8.51 13.50 -10.40
N THR A 88 8.12 14.22 -11.44
CA THR A 88 9.00 15.17 -12.14
C THR A 88 9.21 16.42 -11.29
N PRO A 89 10.45 16.83 -10.98
CA PRO A 89 10.79 18.24 -10.94
C PRO A 89 11.05 18.71 -12.38
N ASP A 90 10.27 19.69 -12.83
CA ASP A 90 10.37 20.57 -13.99
C ASP A 90 11.25 20.21 -15.22
N ALA A 91 10.63 20.42 -16.39
CA ALA A 91 11.15 20.19 -17.73
C ALA A 91 12.52 20.84 -18.07
N VAL A 92 13.43 20.07 -18.67
CA VAL A 92 14.31 20.51 -19.79
C VAL A 92 14.65 19.31 -20.70
N ASN A 93 14.53 19.52 -22.00
CA ASN A 93 14.98 18.64 -23.09
C ASN A 93 16.49 18.33 -23.01
N THR A 94 16.89 17.06 -23.12
CA THR A 94 18.05 16.71 -23.95
C THR A 94 17.95 15.27 -24.45
N VAL A 95 17.93 15.10 -25.77
CA VAL A 95 18.21 13.85 -26.47
C VAL A 95 19.71 13.52 -26.33
N SER A 96 20.05 12.30 -25.93
CA SER A 96 21.30 11.62 -26.33
C SER A 96 21.21 10.12 -26.01
N GLU A 97 21.65 9.33 -26.98
CA GLU A 97 21.67 7.87 -27.05
C GLU A 97 22.77 7.25 -26.16
N GLY A 98 22.56 6.01 -25.72
CA GLY A 98 23.60 5.17 -25.10
C GLY A 98 23.01 3.99 -24.32
N LEU A 99 23.30 2.78 -24.78
CA LEU A 99 22.74 1.49 -24.36
C LEU A 99 23.36 0.92 -23.06
N GLU A 100 22.55 0.08 -22.40
CA GLU A 100 22.90 -1.10 -21.59
C GLU A 100 23.43 -0.90 -20.15
N GLN A 101 22.56 -1.07 -19.13
CA GLN A 101 22.49 -2.29 -18.29
C GLN A 101 21.50 -2.15 -17.10
N ASP A 102 20.72 -3.23 -16.90
CA ASP A 102 20.01 -3.65 -15.68
C ASP A 102 19.00 -2.72 -14.99
N THR A 103 17.92 -2.34 -15.70
CA THR A 103 16.64 -2.07 -15.03
C THR A 103 15.91 -3.38 -14.75
N SER A 104 16.31 -4.04 -13.66
CA SER A 104 15.49 -5.07 -13.01
C SER A 104 14.15 -4.41 -12.63
N CYS A 105 13.11 -4.69 -13.39
CA CYS A 105 11.73 -4.44 -12.99
C CYS A 105 11.55 -5.08 -11.62
N ASN A 106 11.40 -4.24 -10.59
CA ASN A 106 11.09 -4.70 -9.24
C ASN A 106 9.90 -5.65 -9.33
N ARG A 107 10.23 -6.92 -9.12
CA ARG A 107 9.28 -7.97 -8.83
C ARG A 107 8.48 -7.45 -7.65
N LEU A 108 7.20 -7.16 -7.83
CA LEU A 108 6.25 -7.22 -6.73
C LEU A 108 6.29 -8.68 -6.29
N GLN A 109 7.24 -9.00 -5.41
CA GLN A 109 7.26 -10.28 -4.73
C GLN A 109 5.95 -10.36 -3.94
N PRO A 110 5.33 -11.55 -3.86
CA PRO A 110 4.35 -11.75 -2.81
C PRO A 110 5.03 -11.40 -1.49
N ALA A 111 4.38 -10.51 -0.73
CA ALA A 111 4.72 -10.12 0.63
C ALA A 111 5.36 -11.30 1.37
N SER A 112 6.61 -11.15 1.80
CA SER A 112 7.24 -12.15 2.65
C SER A 112 6.59 -12.12 4.03
N VAL A 113 6.73 -13.20 4.79
CA VAL A 113 6.19 -13.31 6.16
C VAL A 113 6.80 -12.27 7.13
N ASP A 114 7.84 -11.54 6.69
CA ASP A 114 8.50 -10.43 7.39
C ASP A 114 7.90 -9.03 7.11
N ASP A 115 6.70 -8.94 6.52
CA ASP A 115 6.06 -7.66 6.17
C ASP A 115 5.37 -6.95 7.36
N PHE A 116 5.50 -7.49 8.59
CA PHE A 116 4.96 -6.87 9.80
C PHE A 116 5.87 -5.75 10.30
N ILE A 117 5.25 -4.72 10.89
CA ILE A 117 6.00 -3.62 11.50
C ILE A 117 6.76 -4.16 12.71
N ASP A 118 8.08 -4.04 12.70
CA ASP A 118 8.89 -4.28 13.89
C ASP A 118 8.58 -3.21 14.93
N HIS A 119 7.71 -3.55 15.89
CA HIS A 119 7.31 -2.66 16.97
C HIS A 119 8.43 -2.36 17.97
N THR A 120 9.57 -3.07 17.92
CA THR A 120 10.76 -2.78 18.73
C THR A 120 11.62 -1.67 18.14
N SER A 121 11.47 -1.41 16.83
CA SER A 121 12.17 -0.33 16.13
C SER A 121 11.80 1.08 16.63
N PHE A 122 10.70 1.23 17.37
CA PHE A 122 10.32 2.50 18.00
C PHE A 122 11.43 3.11 18.88
N PHE A 123 12.25 2.27 19.52
CA PHE A 123 13.37 2.74 20.34
C PHE A 123 14.57 3.22 19.52
N THR A 124 14.59 2.94 18.22
CA THR A 124 15.68 3.37 17.34
C THR A 124 15.42 4.80 16.88
N CYS A 125 16.28 5.72 17.32
CA CYS A 125 16.29 7.09 16.81
C CYS A 125 16.89 7.08 15.40
N VAL A 126 16.06 6.83 14.38
CA VAL A 126 16.48 7.00 12.99
C VAL A 126 16.39 8.49 12.66
N PRO A 127 17.47 9.16 12.22
CA PRO A 127 17.39 10.54 11.78
C PRO A 127 16.39 10.63 10.63
N SER A 128 15.37 11.47 10.77
CA SER A 128 14.23 11.64 9.85
C SER A 128 14.59 12.10 8.42
N CYS A 129 15.87 12.10 8.04
CA CYS A 129 16.39 12.71 6.82
C CYS A 129 16.94 11.69 5.80
N SER A 130 16.88 10.38 6.07
CA SER A 130 17.47 9.35 5.19
C SER A 130 16.46 8.37 4.58
N SER A 131 15.16 8.57 4.79
CA SER A 131 14.11 7.68 4.29
C SER A 131 13.40 8.26 3.08
N ASP A 132 13.17 7.41 2.09
CA ASP A 132 12.38 7.73 0.90
C ASP A 132 10.88 7.95 1.24
N THR A 133 10.42 7.55 2.44
CA THR A 133 9.01 7.61 2.87
C THR A 133 8.82 8.17 4.28
N PRO A 134 9.19 9.45 4.54
CA PRO A 134 9.22 10.02 5.89
C PRO A 134 7.85 10.04 6.60
N TYR A 135 6.75 10.14 5.84
CA TYR A 135 5.39 10.12 6.39
C TYR A 135 4.96 8.72 6.85
N LEU A 136 5.26 7.68 6.06
CA LEU A 136 4.96 6.30 6.44
C LEU A 136 5.78 5.89 7.66
N ASP A 137 7.03 6.34 7.76
CA ASP A 137 7.84 6.08 8.95
C ASP A 137 7.25 6.74 10.20
N ARG A 138 6.68 7.94 10.05
CA ARG A 138 5.98 8.61 11.16
C ARG A 138 4.76 7.80 11.60
N ILE A 139 3.98 7.29 10.65
CA ILE A 139 2.84 6.40 10.94
C ILE A 139 3.30 5.12 11.64
N ALA A 140 4.34 4.46 11.13
CA ALA A 140 4.87 3.23 11.72
C ALA A 140 5.37 3.45 13.15
N ARG A 141 6.08 4.55 13.42
CA ARG A 141 6.52 4.93 14.76
C ARG A 141 5.36 5.26 15.69
N GLY A 142 4.41 6.07 15.23
CA GLY A 142 3.22 6.41 16.01
C GLY A 142 2.40 5.18 16.38
N TYR A 143 2.22 4.27 15.42
CA TYR A 143 1.48 3.03 15.65
C TYR A 143 2.23 2.11 16.62
N SER A 144 3.55 2.01 16.52
CA SER A 144 4.36 1.24 17.48
C SER A 144 4.27 1.80 18.90
N LEU A 145 4.24 3.13 19.06
CA LEU A 145 3.98 3.75 20.36
C LEU A 145 2.58 3.41 20.89
N MET A 146 1.56 3.44 20.03
CA MET A 146 0.20 3.05 20.40
C MET A 146 0.16 1.60 20.91
N CYS A 147 0.81 0.67 20.21
CA CYS A 147 0.90 -0.74 20.62
C CYS A 147 1.57 -0.89 21.99
N LEU A 148 2.63 -0.11 22.27
CA LEU A 148 3.30 -0.10 23.59
C LEU A 148 2.39 0.40 24.71
N ILE A 149 1.69 1.53 24.48
CA ILE A 149 0.72 2.10 25.44
C ILE A 149 -0.38 1.09 25.72
N ARG A 150 -0.95 0.51 24.67
CA ARG A 150 -2.02 -0.49 24.76
C ARG A 150 -1.55 -1.73 25.52
N LYS A 151 -0.39 -2.31 25.15
CA LYS A 151 0.20 -3.46 25.84
C LYS A 151 0.38 -3.19 27.33
N SER A 152 0.96 -2.04 27.69
CA SER A 152 1.16 -1.67 29.09
C SER A 152 -0.18 -1.51 29.84
N GLY A 153 -1.19 -0.90 29.20
CA GLY A 153 -2.50 -0.72 29.80
C GLY A 153 -3.26 -2.04 29.99
N GLU A 154 -3.25 -2.91 28.97
CA GLU A 154 -3.88 -4.24 29.02
C GLU A 154 -3.27 -5.08 30.13
N LEU A 155 -1.94 -5.07 30.27
CA LEU A 155 -1.23 -5.75 31.36
C LEU A 155 -1.65 -5.25 32.74
N ALA A 156 -1.93 -3.96 32.89
CA ALA A 156 -2.32 -3.37 34.17
C ALA A 156 -3.74 -3.75 34.62
N VAL A 157 -4.62 -4.09 33.68
CA VAL A 157 -6.02 -4.50 33.97
C VAL A 157 -6.21 -6.02 34.02
N MET A 158 -5.14 -6.79 33.87
CA MET A 158 -5.17 -8.25 33.91
C MET A 158 -5.65 -8.76 35.28
N PRO A 159 -6.51 -9.80 35.32
CA PRO A 159 -6.94 -10.41 36.56
C PRO A 159 -5.78 -10.90 37.42
N THR A 160 -5.88 -10.72 38.74
CA THR A 160 -4.89 -11.21 39.70
C THR A 160 -4.67 -12.71 39.53
N GLY A 161 -3.41 -13.13 39.37
CA GLY A 161 -3.04 -14.53 39.16
C GLY A 161 -2.99 -14.98 37.70
N SER A 162 -3.28 -14.08 36.75
CA SER A 162 -3.15 -14.33 35.31
C SER A 162 -1.94 -13.66 34.68
N ASN A 163 -0.97 -13.22 35.50
CA ASN A 163 0.23 -12.51 35.07
C ASN A 163 0.91 -13.24 33.89
N PRO A 164 1.29 -12.49 32.84
CA PRO A 164 1.96 -13.11 31.70
C PRO A 164 3.35 -13.57 32.10
N ASP A 165 3.79 -14.66 31.48
CA ASP A 165 5.19 -15.05 31.53
C ASP A 165 6.04 -14.28 30.50
N TYR A 166 7.33 -14.58 30.48
CA TYR A 166 8.28 -13.94 29.56
C TYR A 166 7.96 -14.22 28.09
N GLY A 167 7.46 -15.40 27.73
CA GLY A 167 7.10 -15.74 26.35
C GLY A 167 5.91 -14.92 25.85
N GLU A 168 4.92 -14.67 26.72
CA GLU A 168 3.81 -13.77 26.43
C GLU A 168 4.23 -12.30 26.36
N LEU A 169 5.18 -11.87 27.21
CA LEU A 169 5.72 -10.52 27.18
C LEU A 169 6.56 -10.26 25.92
N GLU A 170 7.27 -11.26 25.40
CA GLU A 170 8.04 -11.17 24.16
C GLU A 170 7.15 -11.36 22.91
N GLY A 171 5.88 -11.74 23.08
CA GLY A 171 4.95 -11.98 21.98
C GLY A 171 5.22 -13.28 21.22
N VAL A 172 6.08 -14.15 21.77
CA VAL A 172 6.44 -15.46 21.21
C VAL A 172 5.35 -16.50 21.51
N GLU A 173 4.68 -16.36 22.65
CA GLU A 173 3.60 -17.26 23.07
C GLU A 173 2.30 -16.49 23.25
N LEU A 174 1.21 -17.02 22.69
CA LEU A 174 -0.14 -16.48 22.88
C LEU A 174 -0.95 -17.41 23.79
N LYS A 175 -1.33 -16.92 24.97
CA LYS A 175 -2.24 -17.64 25.86
C LYS A 175 -3.63 -17.04 25.83
N PHE A 176 -4.57 -17.85 25.37
CA PHE A 176 -5.98 -17.50 25.40
C PHE A 176 -6.50 -17.46 26.83
N ARG A 177 -7.04 -16.31 27.22
CA ARG A 177 -7.74 -16.11 28.48
C ARG A 177 -9.22 -15.87 28.16
N PRO A 178 -10.16 -16.56 28.83
CA PRO A 178 -11.57 -16.22 28.70
C PRO A 178 -11.80 -14.76 29.07
N GLY A 179 -12.31 -13.98 28.12
CA GLY A 179 -12.68 -12.59 28.35
C GLY A 179 -14.04 -12.52 29.05
N ASP A 180 -14.19 -11.60 29.99
CA ASP A 180 -15.49 -11.20 30.51
C ASP A 180 -15.87 -9.81 29.99
N TYR A 181 -17.11 -9.40 30.25
CA TYR A 181 -17.60 -8.09 29.80
C TYR A 181 -16.81 -6.93 30.42
N LYS A 182 -16.28 -7.10 31.64
CA LYS A 182 -15.51 -6.07 32.33
C LYS A 182 -14.16 -5.86 31.63
N ALA A 183 -13.44 -6.96 31.35
CA ALA A 183 -12.18 -6.96 30.63
C ALA A 183 -12.36 -6.29 29.26
N LEU A 184 -13.43 -6.64 28.53
CA LEU A 184 -13.74 -6.00 27.25
C LEU A 184 -13.92 -4.47 27.37
N LEU A 185 -14.65 -4.00 28.38
CA LEU A 185 -14.85 -2.56 28.61
C LEU A 185 -13.54 -1.85 28.97
N ASP A 186 -12.71 -2.49 29.81
CA ASP A 186 -11.43 -1.91 30.24
C ASP A 186 -10.43 -1.83 29.08
N THR A 187 -10.28 -2.90 28.29
CA THR A 187 -9.42 -2.89 27.10
C THR A 187 -9.94 -1.93 26.03
N SER A 188 -11.25 -1.79 25.86
CA SER A 188 -11.82 -0.83 24.91
C SER A 188 -11.46 0.62 25.27
N LYS A 189 -11.47 0.98 26.57
CA LYS A 189 -11.06 2.32 27.03
C LYS A 189 -9.57 2.57 26.79
N ILE A 190 -8.73 1.58 27.08
CA ILE A 190 -7.28 1.63 26.82
C ILE A 190 -7.03 1.86 25.33
N THR A 191 -7.68 1.09 24.46
CA THR A 191 -7.56 1.25 23.00
C THR A 191 -8.02 2.63 22.55
N ALA A 192 -9.17 3.12 23.00
CA ALA A 192 -9.67 4.44 22.62
C ALA A 192 -8.69 5.57 23.00
N ALA A 193 -8.13 5.51 24.22
CA ALA A 193 -7.13 6.49 24.67
C ALA A 193 -5.84 6.40 23.87
N ALA A 194 -5.33 5.18 23.62
CA ALA A 194 -4.13 4.98 22.82
C ALA A 194 -4.32 5.46 21.37
N THR A 195 -5.48 5.23 20.75
CA THR A 195 -5.81 5.72 19.41
C THR A 195 -5.88 7.25 19.36
N TYR A 196 -6.39 7.90 20.42
CA TYR A 196 -6.38 9.36 20.54
C TYR A 196 -4.95 9.91 20.53
N ASP A 197 -4.07 9.35 21.36
CA ASP A 197 -2.66 9.77 21.44
C ASP A 197 -1.89 9.47 20.14
N PHE A 198 -2.16 8.31 19.52
CA PHE A 198 -1.65 7.97 18.20
C PHE A 198 -2.01 9.03 17.16
N GLY A 199 -3.27 9.46 17.15
CA GLY A 199 -3.77 10.51 16.26
C GLY A 199 -2.97 11.79 16.40
N ASN A 200 -2.80 12.28 17.64
CA ASN A 200 -2.07 13.52 17.92
C ASN A 200 -0.59 13.43 17.57
N ALA A 201 0.06 12.29 17.84
CA ALA A 201 1.48 12.12 17.56
C ALA A 201 1.79 12.00 16.05
N THR A 202 0.85 11.43 15.29
CA THR A 202 1.10 10.99 13.91
C THR A 202 0.59 11.97 12.87
N PHE A 203 -0.55 12.62 13.12
CA PHE A 203 -1.24 13.44 12.13
C PHE A 203 -1.36 14.87 12.63
N ASP A 204 -0.64 15.80 11.99
CA ASP A 204 -0.66 17.21 12.36
C ASP A 204 -2.07 17.81 12.23
N ASP A 205 -2.81 17.42 11.19
CA ASP A 205 -4.20 17.83 10.99
C ASP A 205 -5.10 17.39 12.14
N PHE A 206 -4.93 16.15 12.62
CA PHE A 206 -5.70 15.64 13.77
C PHE A 206 -5.33 16.38 15.06
N CYS A 207 -4.03 16.63 15.26
CA CYS A 207 -3.54 17.39 16.42
C CYS A 207 -4.14 18.81 16.47
N ALA A 208 -4.34 19.44 15.31
CA ALA A 208 -4.87 20.79 15.17
C ALA A 208 -6.40 20.90 15.35
N LEU A 209 -7.13 19.78 15.35
CA LEU A 209 -8.59 19.77 15.55
C LEU A 209 -8.98 20.24 16.96
N SER A 210 -10.22 20.71 17.10
CA SER A 210 -10.81 20.94 18.41
C SER A 210 -11.04 19.62 19.15
N GLU A 211 -11.08 19.64 20.49
CA GLU A 211 -11.34 18.42 21.28
C GLU A 211 -12.68 17.76 20.93
N ALA A 212 -13.72 18.55 20.63
CA ALA A 212 -15.00 18.02 20.19
C ALA A 212 -14.89 17.29 18.85
N ASP A 213 -14.15 17.85 17.89
CA ASP A 213 -13.97 17.26 16.56
C ASP A 213 -13.11 15.99 16.62
N LYS A 214 -12.07 15.97 17.47
CA LYS A 214 -11.27 14.76 17.72
C LYS A 214 -12.12 13.61 18.23
N ILE A 215 -13.02 13.88 19.18
CA ILE A 215 -13.93 12.86 19.74
C ILE A 215 -14.88 12.32 18.66
N VAL A 216 -15.44 13.19 17.82
CA VAL A 216 -16.32 12.77 16.71
C VAL A 216 -15.56 11.93 15.70
N ALA A 217 -14.37 12.38 15.28
CA ALA A 217 -13.52 11.66 14.34
C ALA A 217 -13.17 10.25 14.86
N LEU A 218 -12.74 10.16 16.13
CA LEU A 218 -12.44 8.87 16.75
C LEU A 218 -13.66 7.98 16.88
N THR A 219 -14.79 8.50 17.36
CA THR A 219 -16.00 7.69 17.54
C THR A 219 -16.44 7.02 16.23
N ASN A 220 -16.34 7.74 15.11
CA ASN A 220 -16.69 7.21 13.80
C ASN A 220 -15.64 6.23 13.25
N ALA A 221 -14.37 6.42 13.57
CA ALA A 221 -13.27 5.60 13.06
C ALA A 221 -12.95 4.37 13.92
N LEU A 222 -13.27 4.40 15.23
CA LEU A 222 -12.72 3.45 16.21
C LEU A 222 -13.13 2.00 15.94
N THR A 223 -14.36 1.76 15.48
CA THR A 223 -14.82 0.40 15.13
C THR A 223 -14.01 -0.18 13.98
N HIS A 224 -13.81 0.60 12.91
CA HIS A 224 -13.01 0.18 11.77
C HIS A 224 -11.55 -0.01 12.16
N PHE A 225 -11.00 0.92 12.93
CA PHE A 225 -9.65 0.83 13.44
C PHE A 225 -9.44 -0.45 14.27
N THR A 226 -10.36 -0.74 15.21
CA THR A 226 -10.30 -1.93 16.07
C THR A 226 -10.40 -3.22 15.25
N LEU A 227 -11.25 -3.26 14.22
CA LEU A 227 -11.35 -4.42 13.34
C LEU A 227 -10.06 -4.65 12.55
N CYS A 228 -9.48 -3.59 11.98
CA CYS A 228 -8.19 -3.66 11.28
C CYS A 228 -7.08 -4.14 12.24
N GLU A 229 -7.03 -3.61 13.46
CA GLU A 229 -6.04 -3.99 14.49
C GLU A 229 -6.19 -5.45 14.90
N ALA A 230 -7.42 -5.90 15.15
CA ALA A 230 -7.71 -7.30 15.49
C ALA A 230 -7.30 -8.23 14.35
N THR A 231 -7.58 -7.86 13.11
CA THR A 231 -7.22 -8.61 11.90
C THR A 231 -5.69 -8.68 11.72
N TYR A 232 -4.99 -7.56 11.92
CA TYR A 232 -3.54 -7.48 11.86
C TYR A 232 -2.88 -8.38 12.91
N ARG A 233 -3.35 -8.33 14.17
CA ARG A 233 -2.85 -9.18 15.25
C ARG A 233 -3.13 -10.66 15.01
N ALA A 234 -4.32 -10.98 14.51
CA ALA A 234 -4.68 -12.34 14.08
C ALA A 234 -3.71 -12.84 13.01
N ALA A 235 -3.43 -12.03 11.99
CA ALA A 235 -2.48 -12.36 10.93
C ALA A 235 -1.09 -12.66 11.49
N HIS A 236 -0.64 -11.83 12.45
CA HIS A 236 0.67 -11.95 13.06
C HIS A 236 0.82 -13.23 13.90
N HIS A 237 -0.19 -13.61 14.68
CA HIS A 237 -0.14 -14.81 15.52
C HIS A 237 -0.49 -16.10 14.78
N PHE A 238 -1.24 -16.01 13.68
CA PHE A 238 -1.72 -17.15 12.90
C PHE A 238 -1.44 -16.99 11.40
N PRO A 239 -0.17 -16.86 10.98
CA PRO A 239 0.20 -16.46 9.62
C PRO A 239 -0.19 -17.46 8.52
N ASN A 240 -0.55 -18.70 8.88
CA ASN A 240 -0.91 -19.76 7.93
C ASN A 240 -2.34 -20.29 8.13
N ASP A 241 -3.16 -19.58 8.92
CA ASP A 241 -4.53 -20.00 9.22
C ASP A 241 -5.55 -19.03 8.62
N ASP A 242 -6.02 -19.36 7.42
CA ASP A 242 -7.04 -18.57 6.72
C ASP A 242 -8.41 -18.63 7.40
N THR A 243 -8.63 -19.57 8.34
CA THR A 243 -9.91 -19.71 9.04
C THR A 243 -10.15 -18.62 10.08
N VAL A 244 -9.10 -17.88 10.46
CA VAL A 244 -9.17 -16.78 11.43
C VAL A 244 -10.03 -15.61 10.92
N TYR A 245 -10.30 -15.55 9.61
CA TYR A 245 -11.13 -14.52 8.97
C TYR A 245 -12.50 -15.02 8.50
N ASP A 246 -12.80 -16.31 8.64
CA ASP A 246 -14.04 -16.91 8.12
C ASP A 246 -15.17 -16.73 9.14
N TYR A 247 -15.97 -15.67 8.97
CA TYR A 247 -17.21 -15.44 9.73
C TYR A 247 -18.30 -16.40 9.21
N ARG A 248 -18.29 -17.66 9.68
CA ARG A 248 -19.41 -18.61 9.45
C ARG A 248 -20.36 -18.68 10.63
#